data_AF-A0A2W0FD46-F1
#
_entry.id   AF-A0A2W0FD46-F1
#
_cell.length_a   1.000
_cell.length_b   1.000
_cell.length_c   1.000
_cell.angle_alpha   90.00
_cell.angle_beta   90.00
_cell.angle_gamma   90.00
#
_symmetry.space_group_name_H-M   'P 1'
#
loop_
_entity.id
_entity.type
_entity.pdbx_description
1 polymer ?
#
loop_
_entity_poly.entity_id
_entity_poly.type
_entity_poly.pdbx_seq_one_letter_code
_entity_poly.pdbx_strand_id
1 'polypeptide(L)'
;MDSSSPRKHADLLELKALQGAWEQISMEDSGVLDPPDEHSAPGALTLIEGNRFRVVTVAGDTLLAGSFSLDSSTRPKSITWVDSIGADAGKPLPASYQLSADEFVFIAADEGQPRPTRFSTGPGQTLRRFVRAHQGR
;
A
#
# COMPACT_ATOMS: atom_id res chain seq x y z
N MET A 1 10.86 -27.33 -16.70
CA MET A 1 10.87 -27.49 -15.23
C MET A 1 12.26 -27.03 -14.81
N ASP A 2 12.52 -25.87 -14.23
CA ASP A 2 11.79 -24.99 -13.33
C ASP A 2 12.23 -23.56 -13.66
N SER A 3 11.32 -22.75 -14.21
CA SER A 3 11.58 -21.34 -14.51
C SER A 3 11.13 -20.49 -13.31
N SER A 4 11.72 -20.73 -12.15
CA SER A 4 11.68 -19.80 -11.03
C SER A 4 12.55 -18.59 -11.40
N SER A 5 12.03 -17.74 -12.28
CA SER A 5 12.72 -16.55 -12.79
C SER A 5 13.17 -15.66 -11.63
N PRO A 6 14.36 -15.05 -11.70
CA PRO A 6 14.91 -14.20 -10.63
C PRO A 6 13.97 -13.07 -10.17
N ARG A 7 13.07 -12.64 -11.05
CA ARG A 7 11.98 -11.69 -10.75
C ARG A 7 11.04 -12.18 -9.66
N LYS A 8 10.56 -13.43 -9.75
CA LYS A 8 9.68 -14.02 -8.73
C LYS A 8 10.36 -14.10 -7.37
N HIS A 9 11.68 -14.36 -7.35
CA HIS A 9 12.42 -14.41 -6.10
C HIS A 9 12.53 -13.03 -5.43
N ALA A 10 12.78 -11.97 -6.21
CA ALA A 10 12.81 -10.61 -5.70
C ALA A 10 11.44 -10.19 -5.14
N ASP A 11 10.34 -10.49 -5.85
CA ASP A 11 8.99 -10.19 -5.37
C ASP A 11 8.65 -10.94 -4.06
N LEU A 12 9.14 -12.18 -3.90
CA LEU A 12 8.97 -12.94 -2.65
C LEU A 12 9.74 -12.31 -1.47
N LEU A 13 10.92 -11.74 -1.72
CA LEU A 13 11.68 -11.03 -0.68
C LEU A 13 10.98 -9.72 -0.28
N GLU A 14 10.49 -8.96 -1.26
CA GLU A 14 9.70 -7.75 -1.00
C GLU A 14 8.41 -8.09 -0.25
N LEU A 15 7.70 -9.14 -0.67
CA LEU A 15 6.49 -9.61 0.00
C LEU A 15 6.79 -9.94 1.45
N LYS A 16 7.87 -10.69 1.71
CA LYS A 16 8.31 -11.04 3.07
C LYS A 16 8.65 -9.80 3.91
N ALA A 17 9.32 -8.80 3.33
CA ALA A 17 9.61 -7.56 4.02
C ALA A 17 8.36 -6.74 4.31
N LEU A 18 7.35 -6.79 3.44
CA LEU A 18 6.11 -6.04 3.57
C LEU A 18 5.15 -6.65 4.61
N GLN A 19 5.34 -7.91 5.01
CA GLN A 19 4.47 -8.56 6.00
C GLN A 19 4.46 -7.82 7.35
N GLY A 20 3.33 -7.93 8.06
CA GLY A 20 3.16 -7.42 9.42
C GLY A 20 2.24 -6.21 9.51
N ALA A 21 2.39 -5.46 10.59
CA ALA A 21 1.57 -4.29 10.89
C ALA A 21 2.32 -2.99 10.57
N TRP A 22 1.59 -2.05 9.98
CA TRP A 22 2.08 -0.75 9.55
C TRP A 22 1.17 0.36 10.07
N GLU A 23 1.74 1.39 10.65
CA GLU A 23 1.03 2.57 11.13
C GLU A 23 1.19 3.70 10.10
N GLN A 24 0.08 4.30 9.68
CA GLN A 24 0.11 5.44 8.78
C GLN A 24 0.57 6.68 9.53
N ILE A 25 1.62 7.34 9.03
CA ILE A 25 2.19 8.55 9.65
C ILE A 25 1.90 9.82 8.86
N SER A 26 1.55 9.70 7.57
CA SER A 26 1.12 10.85 6.75
C SER A 26 0.36 10.39 5.52
N MET A 27 -0.54 11.24 5.03
CA MET A 27 -1.24 11.09 3.77
C MET A 27 -1.19 12.39 2.98
N GLU A 28 -1.15 12.27 1.66
CA GLU A 28 -1.35 13.37 0.73
C GLU A 28 -2.34 12.88 -0.33
N ASP A 29 -3.38 13.66 -0.61
CA ASP A 29 -4.34 13.38 -1.68
C ASP A 29 -4.52 14.63 -2.52
N SER A 30 -4.25 14.50 -3.82
CA SER A 30 -4.50 15.55 -4.81
C SER A 30 -3.89 16.90 -4.44
N GLY A 31 -2.72 16.88 -3.80
CA GLY A 31 -1.95 18.05 -3.33
C GLY A 31 -2.31 18.53 -1.93
N VAL A 32 -3.27 17.91 -1.26
CA VAL A 32 -3.69 18.24 0.11
C VAL A 32 -3.01 17.30 1.09
N LEU A 33 -2.28 17.86 2.06
CA LEU A 33 -1.66 17.10 3.14
C LEU A 33 -2.67 16.80 4.25
N ASP A 34 -2.67 15.55 4.71
CA ASP A 34 -3.50 14.97 5.76
C ASP A 34 -4.98 15.39 5.71
N PRO A 35 -5.67 15.19 4.56
CA PRO A 35 -7.11 15.42 4.48
C PRO A 35 -7.87 14.37 5.31
N PRO A 36 -9.13 14.65 5.70
CA PRO A 36 -10.00 13.63 6.26
C PRO A 36 -10.13 12.44 5.31
N ASP A 37 -9.92 11.23 5.84
CA ASP A 37 -9.89 9.99 5.06
C ASP A 37 -10.73 8.92 5.76
N GLU A 38 -11.66 8.31 5.03
CA GLU A 38 -12.54 7.26 5.57
C GLU A 38 -11.81 5.92 5.75
N HIS A 39 -10.65 5.78 5.09
CA HIS A 39 -9.83 4.58 5.10
C HIS A 39 -8.71 4.62 6.14
N SER A 40 -8.69 5.65 7.01
CA SER A 40 -7.78 5.73 8.13
C SER A 40 -8.48 6.29 9.36
N ALA A 41 -7.95 5.97 10.54
CA ALA A 41 -8.38 6.54 11.80
C ALA A 41 -7.16 6.66 12.72
N PRO A 42 -7.19 7.55 13.73
CA PRO A 42 -6.11 7.64 14.71
C PRO A 42 -5.81 6.27 15.34
N GLY A 43 -4.56 5.82 15.24
CA GLY A 43 -4.11 4.52 15.73
C GLY A 43 -4.57 3.31 14.90
N ALA A 44 -5.19 3.52 13.74
CA ALA A 44 -5.50 2.42 12.82
C ALA A 44 -4.22 1.79 12.26
N LEU A 45 -4.24 0.47 12.09
CA LEU A 45 -3.13 -0.31 11.57
C LEU A 45 -3.48 -0.92 10.23
N THR A 46 -2.55 -0.81 9.28
CA THR A 46 -2.57 -1.58 8.03
C THR A 46 -1.84 -2.90 8.27
N LEU A 47 -2.60 -3.99 8.29
CA LEU A 47 -2.11 -5.35 8.45
C LEU A 47 -1.92 -5.97 7.08
N ILE A 48 -0.73 -6.48 6.80
CA ILE A 48 -0.37 -7.17 5.55
C ILE A 48 -0.04 -8.62 5.85
N GLU A 49 -0.81 -9.53 5.24
CA GLU A 49 -0.70 -10.98 5.40
C GLU A 49 -0.79 -11.66 4.03
N GLY A 50 0.28 -12.33 3.62
CA GLY A 50 0.44 -12.80 2.25
C GLY A 50 0.32 -11.62 1.29
N ASN A 51 -0.56 -11.76 0.31
CA ASN A 51 -0.90 -10.75 -0.70
C ASN A 51 -2.20 -10.00 -0.38
N ARG A 52 -2.61 -9.99 0.89
CA ARG A 52 -3.82 -9.30 1.35
C ARG A 52 -3.45 -8.22 2.34
N PHE A 53 -4.29 -7.19 2.38
CA PHE A 53 -4.17 -6.12 3.35
C PHE A 53 -5.53 -5.85 3.99
N ARG A 54 -5.49 -5.37 5.24
CA ARG A 54 -6.65 -4.87 5.98
C ARG A 54 -6.25 -3.66 6.79
N VAL A 55 -7.02 -2.59 6.74
CA VAL A 55 -6.90 -1.46 7.66
C VAL A 55 -7.91 -1.67 8.77
N VAL A 56 -7.42 -1.75 10.01
CA VAL A 56 -8.24 -2.00 11.19
C VAL A 56 -8.14 -0.85 12.18
N THR A 57 -9.25 -0.45 12.78
CA THR A 57 -9.27 0.54 13.87
C THR A 57 -8.76 -0.08 15.17
N VAL A 58 -8.48 0.77 16.17
CA VAL A 58 -8.18 0.32 17.54
C VAL A 58 -9.31 -0.51 18.18
N ALA A 59 -10.55 -0.34 17.69
CA ALA A 59 -11.71 -1.13 18.13
C ALA A 59 -11.83 -2.48 17.41
N GLY A 60 -11.02 -2.73 16.38
CA GLY A 60 -11.03 -3.95 15.58
C GLY A 60 -11.93 -3.89 14.34
N ASP A 61 -12.55 -2.74 14.05
CA ASP A 61 -13.37 -2.55 12.86
C ASP A 61 -12.49 -2.47 11.61
N THR A 62 -12.89 -3.12 10.53
CA THR A 62 -12.17 -3.05 9.25
C THR A 62 -12.65 -1.85 8.44
N LEU A 63 -11.77 -0.88 8.20
CA LEU A 63 -12.04 0.31 7.40
C LEU A 63 -11.85 0.05 5.90
N LEU A 64 -10.84 -0.76 5.57
CA LEU A 64 -10.48 -1.11 4.21
C LEU A 64 -9.90 -2.51 4.18
N ALA A 65 -10.15 -3.25 3.11
CA ALA A 65 -9.56 -4.57 2.92
C ALA A 65 -9.42 -4.85 1.45
N GLY A 66 -8.41 -5.63 1.08
CA GLY A 66 -8.20 -5.99 -0.32
C GLY A 66 -7.04 -6.95 -0.51
N SER A 67 -6.58 -6.98 -1.76
CA SER A 67 -5.40 -7.74 -2.16
C SER A 67 -4.47 -6.88 -3.01
N PHE A 68 -3.24 -7.34 -3.20
CA PHE A 68 -2.28 -6.64 -4.04
C PHE A 68 -1.36 -7.60 -4.79
N SER A 69 -0.65 -7.04 -5.76
CA SER A 69 0.44 -7.69 -6.48
C SER A 69 1.65 -6.78 -6.52
N LEU A 70 2.85 -7.37 -6.44
CA LEU A 70 4.13 -6.65 -6.51
C LEU A 70 4.80 -6.94 -7.85
N ASP A 71 5.49 -5.93 -8.38
CA ASP A 71 6.48 -6.06 -9.43
C ASP A 71 7.70 -5.22 -9.06
N SER A 72 8.71 -5.88 -8.51
CA SER A 72 9.98 -5.27 -8.08
C SER A 72 10.96 -5.01 -9.25
N SER A 73 10.61 -5.44 -10.47
CA SER A 73 11.45 -5.25 -11.65
C SER A 73 11.38 -3.84 -12.24
N THR A 74 10.35 -3.07 -11.88
CA THR A 74 10.15 -1.69 -12.31
C THR A 74 10.90 -0.68 -11.41
N ARG A 75 11.01 0.56 -11.90
CA ARG A 75 11.60 1.69 -11.16
C ARG A 75 10.74 2.95 -11.36
N PRO A 76 10.10 3.49 -10.30
CA PRO A 76 9.94 2.90 -8.96
C PRO A 76 9.30 1.51 -8.99
N LYS A 77 9.49 0.72 -7.92
CA LYS A 77 8.88 -0.61 -7.81
C LYS A 77 7.36 -0.45 -7.83
N SER A 78 6.66 -1.39 -8.45
CA SER A 78 5.22 -1.29 -8.68
C SER A 78 4.43 -2.16 -7.72
N ILE A 79 3.33 -1.61 -7.21
CA ILE A 79 2.32 -2.35 -6.46
C ILE A 79 0.97 -2.03 -7.09
N THR A 80 0.10 -3.03 -7.24
CA THR A 80 -1.26 -2.81 -7.71
C THR A 80 -2.20 -3.27 -6.62
N TRP A 81 -2.97 -2.35 -6.08
CA TRP A 81 -3.97 -2.64 -5.06
C TRP A 81 -5.30 -3.00 -5.72
N VAL A 82 -6.05 -3.88 -5.08
CA VAL A 82 -7.41 -4.25 -5.47
C VAL A 82 -8.23 -4.29 -4.20
N ASP A 83 -9.07 -3.28 -4.02
CA ASP A 83 -9.96 -3.20 -2.87
C ASP A 83 -11.02 -4.31 -2.98
N SER A 84 -11.42 -4.85 -1.84
CA SER A 84 -12.49 -5.86 -1.75
C SER A 84 -13.81 -5.28 -1.23
N ILE A 85 -13.76 -4.06 -0.69
CA ILE A 85 -14.90 -3.33 -0.13
C ILE A 85 -14.80 -1.86 -0.57
N GLY A 86 -15.91 -1.13 -0.53
CA GLY A 86 -15.97 0.28 -0.93
C GLY A 86 -16.35 0.49 -2.40
N ALA A 87 -16.33 1.74 -2.84
CA ALA A 87 -16.75 2.14 -4.19
C ALA A 87 -15.85 1.57 -5.30
N ASP A 88 -14.58 1.30 -4.97
CA ASP A 88 -13.58 0.78 -5.90
C ASP A 88 -13.31 -0.72 -5.76
N ALA A 89 -14.22 -1.44 -5.10
CA ALA A 89 -14.11 -2.89 -4.94
C ALA A 89 -13.94 -3.60 -6.30
N GLY A 90 -12.90 -4.42 -6.41
CA GLY A 90 -12.56 -5.20 -7.59
C GLY A 90 -11.74 -4.45 -8.64
N LYS A 91 -11.49 -3.15 -8.47
CA LYS A 91 -10.74 -2.35 -9.44
C LYS A 91 -9.24 -2.34 -9.11
N PRO A 92 -8.37 -2.47 -10.13
CA PRO A 92 -6.94 -2.36 -9.93
C PRO A 92 -6.53 -0.88 -9.84
N LEU A 93 -6.02 -0.49 -8.67
CA LEU A 93 -5.42 0.82 -8.42
C LEU A 93 -3.90 0.74 -8.68
N PRO A 94 -3.41 1.35 -9.78
CA PRO A 94 -1.99 1.29 -10.11
C PRO A 94 -1.18 2.19 -9.18
N ALA A 95 -0.17 1.61 -8.53
CA ALA A 95 0.67 2.32 -7.58
C ALA A 95 2.17 2.01 -7.74
N SER A 96 2.97 2.90 -7.18
CA SER A 96 4.41 2.76 -7.03
C SER A 96 4.78 2.82 -5.57
N TYR A 97 5.81 2.07 -5.15
CA TYR A 97 6.22 2.01 -3.75
C TYR A 97 7.73 2.06 -3.55
N GLN A 98 8.11 2.45 -2.34
CA GLN A 98 9.42 2.23 -1.75
C GLN A 98 9.22 1.53 -0.41
N LEU A 99 10.10 0.57 -0.13
CA LEU A 99 10.05 -0.26 1.07
C LEU A 99 11.46 -0.38 1.64
N SER A 100 11.60 -0.06 2.92
CA SER A 100 12.77 -0.33 3.74
C SER A 100 12.40 -1.34 4.85
N ALA A 101 13.29 -1.50 5.84
CA ALA A 101 13.01 -2.36 6.99
C ALA A 101 11.85 -1.83 7.84
N ASP A 102 11.73 -0.52 7.98
CA ASP A 102 10.90 0.21 8.94
C ASP A 102 9.94 1.21 8.29
N GLU A 103 10.14 1.54 7.02
CA GLU A 103 9.32 2.50 6.28
C GLU A 103 8.70 1.84 5.05
N PHE A 104 7.43 2.18 4.83
CA PHE A 104 6.70 1.82 3.62
C PHE A 104 6.00 3.07 3.09
N VAL A 105 6.24 3.40 1.83
CA VAL A 105 5.56 4.51 1.16
C VAL A 105 5.04 4.03 -0.18
N PHE A 106 3.81 4.39 -0.50
CA PHE A 106 3.27 4.17 -1.83
C PHE A 106 2.49 5.38 -2.32
N ILE A 107 2.49 5.56 -3.64
CA ILE A 107 1.62 6.50 -4.34
C ILE A 107 0.76 5.74 -5.35
N ALA A 108 -0.56 5.86 -5.21
CA ALA A 108 -1.55 5.30 -6.10
C ALA A 108 -2.12 6.39 -7.00
N ALA A 109 -2.52 6.01 -8.20
CA ALA A 109 -3.41 6.82 -9.01
C ALA A 109 -4.80 6.17 -9.04
N ASP A 110 -5.81 7.01 -9.29
CA ASP A 110 -7.18 6.55 -9.48
C ASP A 110 -7.30 5.56 -10.66
N GLU A 111 -8.44 4.87 -10.71
CA GLU A 111 -8.76 3.97 -11.81
C GLU A 111 -8.60 4.67 -13.17
N GLY A 112 -7.93 3.98 -14.11
CA GLY A 112 -7.73 4.47 -15.48
C GLY A 112 -6.60 5.49 -15.64
N GLN A 113 -6.00 5.97 -14.55
CA GLN A 113 -4.85 6.87 -14.58
C GLN A 113 -3.53 6.10 -14.70
N PRO A 114 -2.49 6.71 -15.29
CA PRO A 114 -1.17 6.08 -15.38
C PRO A 114 -0.56 5.93 -13.99
N ARG A 115 0.17 4.82 -13.78
CA ARG A 115 0.93 4.58 -12.56
C ARG A 115 1.88 5.76 -12.26
N PRO A 116 1.82 6.37 -11.06
CA PRO A 116 2.71 7.48 -10.72
C PRO A 116 4.16 7.02 -10.63
N THR A 117 5.10 7.87 -11.03
CA THR A 117 6.55 7.59 -10.97
C THR A 117 7.32 8.51 -10.02
N ARG A 118 6.63 9.46 -9.39
CA ARG A 118 7.16 10.39 -8.39
C ARG A 118 6.32 10.30 -7.13
N PHE A 119 6.96 10.39 -5.96
CA PHE A 119 6.30 10.34 -4.66
C PHE A 119 5.86 11.75 -4.21
N SER A 120 4.97 12.34 -5.00
CA SER A 120 4.31 13.62 -4.76
C SER A 120 3.00 13.58 -5.55
N THR A 121 1.92 14.06 -4.96
CA THR A 121 0.60 13.92 -5.60
C THR A 121 0.32 15.06 -6.58
N GLY A 122 -0.31 14.70 -7.69
CA GLY A 122 -1.15 15.58 -8.49
C GLY A 122 -2.62 15.17 -8.36
N PRO A 123 -3.54 15.81 -9.11
CA PRO A 123 -4.95 15.45 -9.09
C PRO A 123 -5.19 13.96 -9.36
N GLY A 124 -6.00 13.31 -8.52
CA GLY A 124 -6.32 11.88 -8.64
C GLY A 124 -5.17 10.95 -8.27
N GLN A 125 -4.30 11.41 -7.37
CA GLN A 125 -3.21 10.62 -6.80
C GLN A 125 -3.23 10.72 -5.29
N THR A 126 -3.02 9.57 -4.65
CA THR A 126 -2.93 9.45 -3.20
C THR A 126 -1.58 8.88 -2.82
N LEU A 127 -0.85 9.58 -1.95
CA LEU A 127 0.43 9.17 -1.39
C LEU A 127 0.26 8.89 0.09
N ARG A 128 0.65 7.69 0.55
CA ARG A 128 0.60 7.31 1.96
C ARG A 128 1.98 6.87 2.43
N ARG A 129 2.35 7.29 3.64
CA ARG A 129 3.59 6.90 4.31
C ARG A 129 3.25 6.17 5.59
N PHE A 130 3.98 5.09 5.83
CA PHE A 130 3.80 4.22 6.97
C PHE A 130 5.14 3.93 7.63
N VAL A 131 5.09 3.73 8.94
CA VAL A 131 6.18 3.12 9.70
C VAL A 131 5.75 1.75 10.17
N ARG A 132 6.71 0.85 10.32
CA ARG A 132 6.42 -0.47 10.88
C ARG A 132 5.94 -0.31 12.31
N ALA A 133 4.78 -0.90 12.60
CA ALA A 133 4.26 -0.91 13.96
C ALA A 133 5.15 -1.86 14.79
N HIS A 134 6.03 -1.27 15.60
CA HIS A 134 6.77 -2.01 16.61
C HIS A 134 5.81 -2.29 17.77
N GLN A 135 5.28 -3.51 17.84
CA GLN A 135 4.59 -3.96 19.05
C GLN A 135 5.61 -3.97 20.20
N GLY A 136 5.60 -2.89 20.99
CA GLY A 136 6.68 -2.57 21.89
C GLY A 136 6.25 -1.70 23.08
N ARG A 137 5.18 -2.10 23.78
CA ARG A 137 5.15 -2.33 25.24
C ARG A 137 3.78 -2.70 25.76
#